data_AF-A0A7W7U4E7-F1
#
_entry.id   AF-A0A7W7U4E7-F1
#
_cell.length_a   1.000
_cell.length_b   1.000
_cell.length_c   1.000
_cell.angle_alpha   90.00
_cell.angle_beta   90.00
_cell.angle_gamma   90.00
#
_symmetry.space_group_name_H-M   'P 1'
#
loop_
_entity.id
_entity.type
_entity.pdbx_description
1 polymer ?
#
loop_
_entity_poly.entity_id
_entity_poly.type
_entity_poly.pdbx_seq_one_letter_code
_entity_poly.pdbx_strand_id
1 'polypeptide(L)'
;MDPDTAPGRAREAAERLRRAGHVVRVLDITSEVEVPTFMVTVWRGLDRAEGYGTHPDPGTAVEMALLEAAQSIACSVAGGREDLTIRARSLGRHERPRPIAHEDAWFWLDPDVITAPLPRGHTGDDVLDDLRWTLRRVADAGVAHVPVLDLSRPETAPGHVVRVIVPGLESNNPFATGERARLTLLRDLLPRWS
;
A
#
# COMPACT_ATOMS: atom_id res chain seq x y z
N MET A 1 11.96 4.16 -3.14
CA MET A 1 12.13 3.56 -4.48
C MET A 1 12.03 4.62 -5.54
N ASP A 2 12.86 4.51 -6.57
CA ASP A 2 12.82 5.43 -7.72
C ASP A 2 11.67 5.03 -8.68
N PRO A 3 10.56 5.79 -8.77
CA PRO A 3 9.48 5.48 -9.70
C PRO A 3 9.92 5.60 -11.17
N ASP A 4 11.03 6.27 -11.47
CA ASP A 4 11.55 6.38 -12.84
C ASP A 4 12.21 5.06 -13.32
N THR A 5 12.52 4.16 -12.38
CA THR A 5 12.96 2.78 -12.66
C THR A 5 11.80 1.81 -12.83
N ALA A 6 10.56 2.25 -12.59
CA ALA A 6 9.39 1.39 -12.72
C ALA A 6 9.01 1.15 -14.20
N PRO A 7 8.44 -0.01 -14.53
CA PRO A 7 8.00 -0.30 -15.90
C PRO A 7 6.84 0.60 -16.35
N GLY A 8 6.65 0.67 -17.67
CA GLY A 8 5.95 1.73 -18.41
C GLY A 8 4.75 2.40 -17.72
N ARG A 9 3.75 1.63 -17.29
CA ARG A 9 2.52 2.21 -16.72
C ARG A 9 2.71 2.87 -15.36
N ALA A 10 3.50 2.25 -14.48
CA ALA A 10 3.83 2.84 -13.18
C ALA A 10 4.57 4.17 -13.35
N ARG A 11 5.58 4.19 -14.24
CA ARG A 11 6.31 5.41 -14.56
C ARG A 11 5.40 6.48 -15.16
N GLU A 12 4.53 6.11 -16.10
CA GLU A 12 3.57 7.04 -16.71
C GLU A 12 2.63 7.66 -15.67
N ALA A 13 2.11 6.85 -14.73
CA ALA A 13 1.27 7.34 -13.65
C ALA A 13 2.01 8.33 -12.73
N ALA A 14 3.26 8.03 -12.37
CA ALA A 14 4.11 8.92 -11.59
C ALA A 14 4.39 10.24 -12.32
N GLU A 15 4.72 10.19 -13.61
CA GLU A 15 4.94 11.38 -14.45
C GLU A 15 3.67 12.25 -14.55
N ARG A 16 2.48 11.63 -14.71
CA ARG A 16 1.20 12.35 -14.74
C ARG A 16 0.93 13.09 -13.43
N LEU A 17 1.16 12.44 -12.29
CA LEU A 17 1.01 13.06 -10.97
C LEU A 17 1.99 14.22 -10.77
N ARG A 18 3.27 14.02 -11.12
CA ARG A 18 4.31 15.06 -11.05
C ARG A 18 3.96 16.27 -11.93
N ARG A 19 3.50 16.05 -13.16
CA ARG A 19 3.05 17.13 -14.07
C ARG A 19 1.85 17.90 -13.54
N ALA A 20 0.99 17.27 -12.75
CA ALA A 20 -0.11 17.93 -12.05
C ALA A 20 0.33 18.72 -10.79
N GLY A 21 1.64 18.80 -10.53
CA GLY A 21 2.22 19.54 -9.41
C GLY A 21 2.32 18.74 -8.11
N HIS A 22 2.16 17.41 -8.17
CA HIS A 22 2.34 16.58 -6.98
C HIS A 22 3.79 16.16 -6.78
N VAL A 23 4.26 16.22 -5.53
CA VAL A 23 5.45 15.50 -5.09
C VAL A 23 5.06 14.05 -4.88
N VAL A 24 5.76 13.11 -5.51
CA VAL A 24 5.49 11.66 -5.42
C VAL A 24 6.62 10.98 -4.65
N ARG A 25 6.29 10.13 -3.68
CA ARG A 25 7.23 9.24 -3.00
C ARG A 25 6.71 7.82 -3.00
N VAL A 26 7.62 6.87 -3.22
CA VAL A 26 7.35 5.43 -3.19
C VAL A 26 8.20 4.81 -2.10
N LEU A 27 7.57 4.25 -1.09
CA LEU A 27 8.20 3.49 -0.02
C LEU A 27 7.97 2.00 -0.27
N ASP A 28 9.05 1.22 -0.19
CA ASP A 28 8.96 -0.23 -0.12
C ASP A 28 8.64 -0.61 1.33
N ILE A 29 7.50 -1.28 1.50
CA ILE A 29 7.01 -1.79 2.78
C ILE A 29 6.84 -3.31 2.73
N THR A 30 7.56 -3.99 1.83
CA THR A 30 7.56 -5.44 1.73
C THR A 30 7.96 -6.05 3.06
N SER A 31 7.05 -6.89 3.58
CA SER A 31 7.22 -7.62 4.82
C SER A 31 8.03 -8.90 4.63
N GLU A 32 8.26 -9.64 5.71
CA GLU A 32 8.85 -10.98 5.70
C GLU A 32 8.06 -12.04 4.92
N VAL A 33 6.84 -11.70 4.47
CA VAL A 33 6.08 -12.53 3.51
C VAL A 33 6.70 -12.48 2.11
N GLU A 34 7.56 -11.49 1.82
CA GLU A 34 8.31 -11.38 0.56
C GLU A 34 7.42 -11.25 -0.70
N VAL A 35 6.21 -10.72 -0.55
CA VAL A 35 5.41 -10.24 -1.68
C VAL A 35 5.69 -8.74 -1.85
N PRO A 36 6.05 -8.26 -3.05
CA PRO A 36 6.29 -6.84 -3.28
C PRO A 36 5.09 -5.99 -2.86
N THR A 37 5.31 -5.08 -1.90
CA THR A 37 4.29 -4.19 -1.35
C THR A 37 4.85 -2.79 -1.21
N PHE A 38 4.16 -1.82 -1.79
CA PHE A 38 4.59 -0.43 -1.80
C PHE A 38 3.52 0.48 -1.23
N MET A 39 3.96 1.49 -0.51
CA MET A 39 3.15 2.65 -0.15
C MET A 39 3.60 3.82 -1.01
N VAL A 40 2.63 4.48 -1.64
CA VAL A 40 2.84 5.73 -2.36
C VAL A 40 2.21 6.84 -1.56
N THR A 41 2.93 7.95 -1.44
CA THR A 41 2.38 9.18 -0.90
C THR A 41 2.58 10.30 -1.89
N VAL A 42 1.52 11.09 -2.08
CA VAL A 42 1.50 12.24 -2.98
C VAL A 42 1.10 13.49 -2.23
N TRP A 43 1.79 14.59 -2.50
CA TRP A 43 1.53 15.89 -1.87
C TRP A 43 1.36 16.99 -2.90
N ARG A 44 0.43 17.91 -2.65
CA ARG A 44 0.35 19.20 -3.36
C ARG A 44 0.03 20.30 -2.33
N GLY A 45 1.05 21.08 -1.96
CA GLY A 45 0.93 21.98 -0.82
C GLY A 45 0.72 21.18 0.48
N LEU A 46 -0.41 21.42 1.15
CA LEU A 46 -0.79 20.70 2.38
C LEU A 46 -1.70 19.49 2.12
N ASP A 47 -2.19 19.32 0.89
CA ASP A 47 -3.02 18.18 0.53
C ASP A 47 -2.15 16.93 0.38
N ARG A 48 -2.52 15.87 1.09
CA ARG A 48 -1.84 14.57 1.09
C ARG A 48 -2.81 13.45 0.75
N ALA A 49 -2.37 12.56 -0.12
CA ALA A 49 -3.05 11.29 -0.37
C ALA A 49 -2.06 10.13 -0.35
N GLU A 50 -2.55 8.96 -0.01
CA GLU A 50 -1.79 7.72 0.09
C GLU A 50 -2.47 6.64 -0.74
N GLY A 51 -1.66 5.70 -1.21
CA GLY A 51 -2.12 4.47 -1.85
C GLY A 51 -1.18 3.33 -1.54
N TYR A 52 -1.69 2.11 -1.60
CA TYR A 52 -1.00 0.90 -1.24
C TYR A 52 -1.16 -0.12 -2.36
N GLY A 53 -0.09 -0.83 -2.69
CA GLY A 53 -0.14 -1.82 -3.75
C GLY A 53 0.66 -3.03 -3.37
N THR A 54 0.06 -4.21 -3.54
CA THR A 54 0.71 -5.51 -3.31
C THR A 54 0.49 -6.37 -4.53
N HIS A 55 1.57 -6.85 -5.15
CA HIS A 55 1.48 -7.72 -6.33
C HIS A 55 2.79 -8.51 -6.50
N PRO A 56 2.77 -9.75 -7.03
CA PRO A 56 3.98 -10.50 -7.35
C PRO A 56 4.96 -9.73 -8.24
N ASP A 57 4.45 -9.02 -9.25
CA ASP A 57 5.20 -8.06 -10.06
C ASP A 57 5.32 -6.70 -9.35
N PRO A 58 6.53 -6.25 -8.97
CA PRO A 58 6.76 -4.97 -8.31
C PRO A 58 6.29 -3.77 -9.13
N GLY A 59 6.38 -3.85 -10.46
CA GLY A 59 5.94 -2.77 -11.34
C GLY A 59 4.43 -2.55 -11.23
N THR A 60 3.68 -3.64 -11.30
CA THR A 60 2.23 -3.66 -11.08
C THR A 60 1.86 -3.19 -9.66
N ALA A 61 2.60 -3.62 -8.64
CA ALA A 61 2.36 -3.18 -7.26
C ALA A 61 2.53 -1.65 -7.11
N VAL A 62 3.57 -1.07 -7.69
CA VAL A 62 3.76 0.40 -7.68
C VAL A 62 2.68 1.12 -8.49
N GLU A 63 2.29 0.59 -9.65
CA GLU A 63 1.19 1.13 -10.44
C GLU A 63 -0.10 1.19 -9.62
N MET A 64 -0.48 0.10 -8.95
CA MET A 64 -1.65 0.05 -8.08
C MET A 64 -1.59 1.11 -6.98
N ALA A 65 -0.46 1.23 -6.29
CA ALA A 65 -0.28 2.21 -5.22
C ALA A 65 -0.40 3.66 -5.73
N LEU A 66 0.16 3.97 -6.91
CA LEU A 66 0.02 5.28 -7.56
C LEU A 66 -1.42 5.58 -7.93
N LEU A 67 -2.14 4.61 -8.50
CA LEU A 67 -3.53 4.75 -8.90
C LEU A 67 -4.45 4.91 -7.70
N GLU A 68 -4.21 4.20 -6.60
CA GLU A 68 -4.98 4.37 -5.36
C GLU A 68 -4.77 5.76 -4.74
N ALA A 69 -3.52 6.27 -4.74
CA ALA A 69 -3.24 7.63 -4.29
C ALA A 69 -3.96 8.68 -5.17
N ALA A 70 -3.97 8.48 -6.50
CA ALA A 70 -4.71 9.32 -7.43
C ALA A 70 -6.23 9.24 -7.21
N GLN A 71 -6.77 8.05 -6.95
CA GLN A 71 -8.18 7.85 -6.63
C GLN A 71 -8.56 8.58 -5.34
N SER A 72 -7.70 8.54 -4.31
CA SER A 72 -7.91 9.26 -3.05
C SER A 72 -8.02 10.78 -3.27
N ILE A 73 -7.19 11.37 -4.13
CA ILE A 73 -7.32 12.78 -4.55
C ILE A 73 -8.67 13.01 -5.24
N ALA A 74 -9.00 12.18 -6.24
CA ALA A 74 -10.23 12.34 -7.01
C ALA A 74 -11.49 12.24 -6.14
N CYS A 75 -11.55 11.28 -5.23
CA CYS A 75 -12.65 11.12 -4.27
C CYS A 75 -12.79 12.34 -3.35
N SER A 76 -11.66 12.91 -2.88
CA SER A 76 -11.68 14.11 -2.05
C SER A 76 -12.22 15.32 -2.81
N VAL A 77 -11.79 15.52 -4.06
CA VAL A 77 -12.25 16.63 -4.92
C VAL A 77 -13.72 16.49 -5.28
N ALA A 78 -14.18 15.27 -5.58
CA ALA A 78 -15.58 15.01 -5.94
C ALA A 78 -16.56 15.15 -4.76
N GLY A 79 -16.07 15.24 -3.52
CA GLY A 79 -16.92 15.33 -2.32
C GLY A 79 -17.80 14.10 -2.06
N GLY A 80 -17.53 12.97 -2.73
CA GLY A 80 -18.46 11.84 -2.85
C GLY A 80 -18.45 10.81 -1.71
N ARG A 81 -17.80 11.09 -0.57
CA ARG A 81 -17.61 10.14 0.54
C ARG A 81 -18.11 10.74 1.85
N GLU A 82 -19.15 10.14 2.44
CA GLU A 82 -19.68 10.55 3.76
C GLU A 82 -18.67 10.35 4.91
N ASP A 83 -17.76 9.38 4.82
CA ASP A 83 -16.67 9.18 5.78
C ASP A 83 -15.58 10.26 5.73
N LEU A 84 -15.36 10.90 4.57
CA LEU A 84 -14.56 12.13 4.49
C LEU A 84 -15.30 13.30 5.17
N THR A 85 -16.64 13.31 5.14
CA THR A 85 -17.41 14.27 5.94
C THR A 85 -17.38 13.97 7.45
N ILE A 86 -17.11 12.73 7.88
CA ILE A 86 -16.82 12.39 9.30
C ILE A 86 -15.44 12.92 9.70
N ARG A 87 -14.41 12.85 8.83
CA ARG A 87 -13.14 13.58 9.05
C ARG A 87 -13.36 15.10 9.13
N ALA A 88 -14.34 15.65 8.39
CA ALA A 88 -14.72 17.06 8.47
C ALA A 88 -15.55 17.39 9.73
N ARG A 89 -16.36 16.45 10.23
CA ARG A 89 -17.22 16.57 11.43
C ARG A 89 -16.58 15.91 12.64
N SER A 90 -15.35 16.35 12.96
CA SER A 90 -14.65 16.14 14.23
C SER A 90 -15.62 15.77 15.36
N LEU A 91 -15.60 14.49 15.75
CA LEU A 91 -16.05 14.07 17.06
C LEU A 91 -15.18 14.83 18.05
N GLY A 92 -15.75 15.91 18.59
CA GLY A 92 -15.11 16.92 19.43
C GLY A 92 -13.82 16.50 20.12
N ARG A 93 -12.68 16.82 19.49
CA ARG A 93 -11.43 17.10 20.18
C ARG A 93 -10.53 17.97 19.30
N HIS A 94 -9.95 18.96 19.96
CA HIS A 94 -9.22 20.11 19.42
C HIS A 94 -7.81 19.79 18.88
N GLU A 95 -7.64 18.65 18.21
CA GLU A 95 -6.39 18.32 17.53
C GLU A 95 -6.73 17.87 16.12
N ARG A 96 -6.97 18.84 15.23
CA ARG A 96 -6.65 18.57 13.83
C ARG A 96 -5.15 18.27 13.82
N PRO A 97 -4.71 17.07 13.39
CA PRO A 97 -3.29 16.86 13.15
C PRO A 97 -2.83 18.03 12.28
N ARG A 98 -1.77 18.75 12.68
CA ARG A 98 -1.22 19.80 11.83
C ARG A 98 -1.00 19.16 10.46
N PRO A 99 -1.49 19.76 9.36
CA PRO A 99 -1.14 19.29 8.03
C PRO A 99 0.38 19.23 7.97
N ILE A 100 0.90 18.02 7.89
CA ILE A 100 2.34 17.80 7.87
C ILE A 100 2.76 18.13 6.45
N ALA A 101 3.48 19.23 6.26
CA ALA A 101 4.09 19.54 4.98
C ALA A 101 4.95 18.35 4.53
N HIS A 102 5.16 18.18 3.23
CA HIS A 102 6.02 17.10 2.74
C HIS A 102 7.36 17.09 3.49
N GLU A 103 7.94 18.27 3.70
CA GLU A 103 9.18 18.56 4.44
C GLU A 103 9.16 18.11 5.92
N ASP A 104 7.99 18.17 6.58
CA ASP A 104 7.83 17.83 8.00
C ASP A 104 7.48 16.34 8.22
N ALA A 105 7.09 15.62 7.15
CA ALA A 105 6.75 14.20 7.20
C ALA A 105 8.00 13.29 7.25
N TRP A 106 9.17 13.91 7.37
CA TRP A 106 10.52 13.39 7.18
C TRP A 106 10.96 12.27 8.13
N PHE A 107 10.20 11.95 9.18
CA PHE A 107 10.63 10.92 10.15
C PHE A 107 10.83 9.53 9.50
N TRP A 108 10.18 9.25 8.36
CA TRP A 108 10.31 7.98 7.64
C TRP A 108 11.16 8.03 6.38
N LEU A 109 11.57 9.23 5.93
CA LEU A 109 12.18 9.44 4.62
C LEU A 109 13.25 10.54 4.75
N ASP A 110 14.43 10.14 5.20
CA ASP A 110 15.65 10.94 5.18
C ASP A 110 15.92 11.43 3.74
N PRO A 111 16.21 12.72 3.52
CA PRO A 111 16.39 13.30 2.19
C PRO A 111 17.66 12.81 1.49
N ASP A 112 18.61 12.27 2.26
CA ASP A 112 19.84 11.67 1.79
C ASP A 112 19.65 10.16 1.50
N VAL A 113 18.42 9.63 1.60
CA VAL A 113 18.10 8.26 1.19
C VAL A 113 18.39 8.09 -0.29
N ILE A 114 19.39 7.27 -0.55
CA ILE A 114 19.72 6.79 -1.89
C ILE A 114 18.50 6.03 -2.43
N THR A 115 17.90 6.57 -3.49
CA THR A 115 16.81 5.90 -4.19
C THR A 115 17.34 4.62 -4.84
N ALA A 116 16.76 3.48 -4.47
CA ALA A 116 17.05 2.19 -5.09
C ALA A 116 16.08 1.91 -6.26
N PRO A 117 16.52 1.12 -7.26
CA PRO A 117 15.60 0.56 -8.24
C PRO A 117 14.59 -0.37 -7.56
N LEU A 118 13.48 -0.67 -8.26
CA LEU A 118 12.52 -1.64 -7.76
C LEU A 118 13.18 -3.01 -7.50
N PRO A 119 12.79 -3.70 -6.42
CA PRO A 119 13.27 -5.06 -6.17
C PRO A 119 12.85 -5.99 -7.31
N ARG A 120 13.49 -7.16 -7.40
CA ARG A 120 12.98 -8.23 -8.27
C ARG A 120 11.73 -8.85 -7.64
N GLY A 121 10.80 -9.26 -8.46
CA GLY A 121 9.64 -10.05 -8.04
C GLY A 121 9.31 -11.13 -9.05
N HIS A 122 8.08 -11.63 -9.01
CA HIS A 122 7.58 -12.64 -9.92
C HIS A 122 6.75 -11.98 -11.02
N THR A 123 7.12 -12.26 -12.27
CA THR A 123 6.38 -11.82 -13.45
C THR A 123 5.86 -13.06 -14.16
N GLY A 124 4.55 -13.20 -14.26
CA GLY A 124 3.85 -14.24 -15.02
C GLY A 124 2.84 -13.62 -15.98
N ASP A 125 2.38 -14.41 -16.94
CA ASP A 125 1.26 -14.11 -17.84
C ASP A 125 0.00 -14.94 -17.49
N ASP A 126 0.04 -15.71 -16.39
CA ASP A 126 -1.06 -16.50 -15.87
C ASP A 126 -1.39 -16.13 -14.42
N VAL A 127 -2.64 -15.69 -14.20
CA VAL A 127 -3.19 -15.33 -12.90
C VAL A 127 -3.13 -16.50 -11.91
N LEU A 128 -3.29 -17.74 -12.39
CA LEU A 128 -3.24 -18.91 -11.52
C LEU A 128 -1.82 -19.16 -10.99
N ASP A 129 -0.80 -18.92 -11.81
CA ASP A 129 0.59 -19.04 -11.38
C ASP A 129 1.01 -17.92 -10.42
N ASP A 130 0.56 -16.69 -10.65
CA ASP A 130 0.72 -15.57 -9.70
C ASP A 130 0.08 -15.88 -8.34
N LEU A 131 -1.13 -16.45 -8.34
CA LEU A 131 -1.81 -16.90 -7.13
C LEU A 131 -1.02 -18.00 -6.42
N ARG A 132 -0.55 -19.01 -7.15
CA ARG A 132 0.26 -20.12 -6.59
C ARG A 132 1.59 -19.62 -6.04
N TRP A 133 2.22 -18.64 -6.68
CA TRP A 133 3.44 -18.02 -6.18
C TRP A 133 3.18 -17.27 -4.87
N THR A 134 2.11 -16.47 -4.83
CA THR A 134 1.70 -15.71 -3.64
C THR A 134 1.35 -16.65 -2.47
N LEU A 135 0.60 -17.71 -2.71
CA LEU A 135 0.25 -18.70 -1.68
C LEU A 135 1.48 -19.41 -1.13
N ARG A 136 2.48 -19.71 -1.98
CA ARG A 136 3.78 -20.26 -1.51
C ARG A 136 4.49 -19.27 -0.60
N ARG A 137 4.52 -17.98 -0.93
CA ARG A 137 5.12 -16.93 -0.09
C ARG A 137 4.45 -16.79 1.27
N VAL A 138 3.12 -16.83 1.27
CA VAL A 138 2.31 -16.85 2.51
C VAL A 138 2.59 -18.10 3.35
N ALA A 139 2.70 -19.28 2.73
CA ALA A 139 3.02 -20.52 3.42
C ALA A 139 4.45 -20.51 4.01
N ASP A 140 5.42 -20.02 3.24
CA ASP A 140 6.83 -19.91 3.66
C ASP A 140 7.00 -18.91 4.81
N ALA A 141 6.10 -17.93 4.94
CA ALA A 141 5.98 -17.02 6.09
C ALA A 141 5.31 -17.67 7.33
N GLY A 142 5.02 -18.97 7.29
CA GLY A 142 4.46 -19.72 8.42
C GLY A 142 2.94 -19.74 8.49
N VAL A 143 2.23 -19.22 7.49
CA VAL A 143 0.76 -19.29 7.46
C VAL A 143 0.30 -20.63 6.86
N ALA A 144 -0.15 -21.54 7.72
CA ALA A 144 -0.49 -22.91 7.34
C ALA A 144 -1.78 -23.05 6.51
N HIS A 145 -2.74 -22.14 6.68
CA HIS A 145 -4.08 -22.26 6.10
C HIS A 145 -4.57 -20.91 5.56
N VAL A 146 -5.17 -20.93 4.35
CA VAL A 146 -5.83 -19.78 3.74
C VAL A 146 -7.28 -20.15 3.39
N PRO A 147 -8.23 -20.10 4.36
CA PRO A 147 -9.62 -20.37 4.06
C PRO A 147 -10.19 -19.39 3.04
N VAL A 148 -10.94 -19.90 2.07
CA VAL A 148 -11.64 -19.10 1.06
C VAL A 148 -13.12 -19.44 1.12
N LEU A 149 -13.94 -18.40 1.23
CA LEU A 149 -15.40 -18.50 1.16
C LEU A 149 -15.88 -17.94 -0.17
N ASP A 150 -16.60 -18.74 -0.95
CA ASP A 150 -17.32 -18.25 -2.12
C ASP A 150 -18.59 -17.51 -1.69
N LEU A 151 -18.69 -16.24 -2.11
CA LEU A 151 -19.80 -15.34 -1.86
C LEU A 151 -20.54 -14.98 -3.15
N SER A 152 -20.19 -15.62 -4.26
CA SER A 152 -20.80 -15.38 -5.57
C SER A 152 -22.29 -15.67 -5.53
N ARG A 153 -23.08 -14.82 -6.19
CA ARG A 153 -24.52 -15.01 -6.35
C ARG A 153 -24.89 -15.02 -7.83
N PRO A 154 -25.97 -15.69 -8.25
CA PRO A 154 -26.41 -15.68 -9.64
C PRO A 154 -26.60 -14.26 -10.21
N GLU A 155 -27.01 -13.30 -9.38
CA GLU A 155 -27.24 -11.90 -9.78
C GLU A 155 -25.95 -11.11 -10.06
N THR A 156 -24.80 -11.57 -9.55
CA THR A 156 -23.49 -10.93 -9.80
C THR A 156 -22.76 -11.51 -11.00
N ALA A 157 -23.32 -12.53 -11.67
CA ALA A 157 -22.68 -13.18 -12.81
C ALA A 157 -22.43 -12.18 -13.97
N PRO A 158 -21.27 -12.26 -14.65
CA PRO A 158 -20.23 -13.28 -14.54
C PRO A 158 -19.19 -13.01 -13.43
N GLY A 159 -19.39 -11.99 -12.59
CA GLY A 159 -18.49 -11.67 -11.49
C GLY A 159 -18.51 -12.71 -10.38
N HIS A 160 -17.31 -13.08 -9.93
CA HIS A 160 -17.09 -13.94 -8.78
C HIS A 160 -16.67 -13.11 -7.57
N VAL A 161 -17.25 -13.39 -6.40
CA VAL A 161 -16.94 -12.69 -5.16
C VAL A 161 -16.46 -13.73 -4.16
N VAL A 162 -15.27 -13.54 -3.61
CA VAL A 162 -14.71 -14.43 -2.59
C VAL A 162 -14.27 -13.63 -1.38
N ARG A 163 -14.34 -14.25 -0.22
CA ARG A 163 -13.68 -13.76 0.99
C ARG A 163 -12.51 -14.68 1.31
N VAL A 164 -11.31 -14.15 1.17
CA VAL A 164 -10.07 -14.81 1.58
C VAL A 164 -9.76 -14.42 3.01
N ILE A 165 -9.49 -15.41 3.85
CA ILE A 165 -9.09 -15.23 5.24
C ILE A 165 -7.67 -15.78 5.36
N VAL A 166 -6.75 -14.98 5.90
CA VAL A 166 -5.36 -15.38 6.10
C VAL A 166 -5.02 -15.23 7.58
N PRO A 167 -5.30 -16.24 8.42
CA PRO A 167 -5.04 -16.19 9.85
C PRO A 167 -3.56 -15.87 10.13
N GLY A 168 -3.32 -15.00 11.11
CA GLY A 168 -1.97 -14.54 11.45
C GLY A 168 -1.53 -13.32 10.66
N LEU A 169 -2.11 -13.00 9.49
CA LEU A 169 -1.85 -11.71 8.86
C LEU A 169 -2.56 -10.57 9.61
N GLU A 170 -1.86 -9.46 9.74
CA GLU A 170 -2.34 -8.28 10.45
C GLU A 170 -3.39 -7.53 9.62
N SER A 171 -4.25 -6.80 10.31
CA SER A 171 -5.15 -5.83 9.68
C SER A 171 -4.70 -4.41 10.03
N ASN A 172 -5.20 -3.41 9.31
CA ASN A 172 -4.97 -2.00 9.66
C ASN A 172 -5.80 -1.54 10.88
N ASN A 173 -6.40 -2.46 11.65
CA ASN A 173 -7.13 -2.15 12.87
C ASN A 173 -6.13 -1.84 14.01
N PRO A 174 -6.03 -0.59 14.48
CA PRO A 174 -5.06 -0.20 15.51
C PRO A 174 -5.36 -0.81 16.88
N PHE A 175 -6.55 -1.38 17.08
CA PHE A 175 -6.95 -2.01 18.34
C PHE A 175 -6.70 -3.53 18.37
N ALA A 176 -6.23 -4.11 17.26
CA ALA A 176 -5.97 -5.53 17.13
C ALA A 176 -4.57 -5.76 16.56
N THR A 177 -3.57 -5.81 17.45
CA THR A 177 -2.17 -6.08 17.11
C THR A 177 -1.85 -7.54 17.38
N GLY A 178 -1.61 -8.32 16.33
CA GLY A 178 -1.18 -9.71 16.40
C GLY A 178 0.31 -9.85 16.75
N GLU A 179 0.77 -11.09 16.73
CA GLU A 179 2.15 -11.44 17.04
C GLU A 179 3.15 -10.89 16.02
N ARG A 180 2.80 -10.93 14.72
CA ARG A 180 3.66 -10.44 13.64
C ARG A 180 3.95 -8.95 13.79
N ALA A 181 2.93 -8.13 14.02
CA ALA A 181 3.11 -6.70 14.24
C ALA A 181 3.98 -6.39 15.47
N ARG A 182 3.83 -7.13 16.57
CA ARG A 182 4.68 -6.97 17.77
C ARG A 182 6.13 -7.31 17.49
N LEU A 183 6.39 -8.40 16.75
CA LEU A 183 7.74 -8.81 16.38
C LEU A 183 8.41 -7.81 15.42
N THR A 184 7.66 -7.24 14.46
CA THR A 184 8.17 -6.18 13.58
C THR A 184 8.61 -4.95 14.37
N LEU A 185 7.82 -4.51 15.35
CA LEU A 185 8.19 -3.39 16.21
C LEU A 185 9.44 -3.69 17.04
N LEU A 186 9.62 -4.93 17.51
CA LEU A 186 10.84 -5.32 18.23
C LEU A 186 12.08 -5.22 17.34
N ARG A 187 12.01 -5.62 16.06
CA ARG A 187 13.11 -5.46 15.10
C ARG A 187 13.54 -4.00 14.96
N ASP A 188 12.60 -3.06 14.91
CA ASP A 188 12.90 -1.64 14.77
C ASP A 188 13.44 -1.00 16.06
N LEU A 189 13.18 -1.61 17.21
CA LEU A 189 13.72 -1.20 18.51
C LEU A 189 15.11 -1.78 18.82
N LEU A 190 15.54 -2.82 18.11
CA LEU A 190 16.86 -3.41 18.26
C LEU A 190 17.91 -2.58 17.49
N PRO A 191 19.12 -2.39 18.03
CA PRO A 191 20.21 -1.75 17.29
C PRO A 191 20.44 -2.48 15.97
N ARG A 192 20.64 -1.75 14.87
CA ARG A 192 21.07 -2.36 13.60
C ARG A 192 22.56 -2.69 13.72
N TRP A 193 22.90 -3.97 13.88
CA TRP A 193 24.30 -4.41 13.88
C TRP A 193 24.76 -4.47 12.42
N SER A 194 25.79 -3.67 12.10
CA SER A 194 26.43 -3.59 10.78
C SER A 194 27.34 -4.77 10.50
#